data_AF-A0A2M7KGF9-F1
#
_entry.id   AF-A0A2M7KGF9-F1
#
_cell.length_a   1.000
_cell.length_b   1.000
_cell.length_c   1.000
_cell.angle_alpha   90.00
_cell.angle_beta   90.00
_cell.angle_gamma   90.00
#
_symmetry.space_group_name_H-M   'P 1'
#
loop_
_entity.id
_entity.type
_entity.pdbx_description
1 polymer ?
#
loop_
_entity_poly.entity_id
_entity_poly.type
_entity_poly.pdbx_seq_one_letter_code
_entity_poly.pdbx_strand_id
1 'polypeptide(L)'
;MNDSIQPSPRPNRRWVREPFSGLSHLAGALLSVAGLVVLLVLARGRPWYVVSFAVYGASLICLYTASALYHSLPVAPHHLDRLKRLDHMAIYLLIAGSYGPLCLTSIRGGWGWSLFGIVYGLALLG
;
A
#
# COMPACT_ATOMS: atom_id res chain seq x y z
N MET A 1 22.35 -43.24 25.66
CA MET A 1 22.88 -42.04 24.97
C MET A 1 22.85 -42.31 23.49
N ASN A 2 21.79 -41.91 22.80
CA ASN A 2 21.71 -41.97 21.33
C ASN A 2 21.17 -40.62 20.89
N ASP A 3 22.07 -39.64 20.84
CA ASP A 3 21.78 -38.31 20.32
C ASP A 3 21.74 -38.44 18.80
N SER A 4 20.54 -38.72 18.29
CA SER A 4 20.23 -38.66 16.88
C SER A 4 20.57 -37.28 16.36
N ILE A 5 21.64 -37.20 15.58
CA ILE A 5 22.07 -36.01 14.86
C ILE A 5 20.91 -35.52 13.99
N GLN A 6 20.19 -34.53 14.50
CA GLN A 6 19.23 -33.77 13.72
C GLN A 6 20.03 -33.02 12.65
N PRO A 7 19.75 -33.19 11.35
CA PRO A 7 20.46 -32.47 10.31
C PRO A 7 20.28 -30.97 10.53
N SER A 8 21.39 -30.22 10.47
CA SER A 8 21.33 -28.75 10.52
C SER A 8 20.41 -28.23 9.41
N PRO A 9 19.53 -27.26 9.68
CA PRO A 9 18.63 -26.73 8.67
C PRO A 9 19.45 -26.22 7.48
N ARG A 10 19.25 -26.81 6.29
CA ARG A 10 19.86 -26.28 5.08
C ARG A 10 19.39 -24.85 4.91
N PRO A 11 20.27 -23.84 4.73
CA PRO A 11 19.83 -22.49 4.47
C PRO A 11 18.96 -22.52 3.22
N ASN A 12 17.66 -22.26 3.39
CA ASN A 12 16.75 -22.19 2.27
C ASN A 12 17.13 -20.94 1.47
N ARG A 13 17.95 -21.10 0.43
CA ARG A 13 18.23 -20.04 -0.55
C ARG A 13 16.98 -19.77 -1.40
N ARG A 14 15.86 -19.41 -0.78
CA ARG A 14 14.76 -18.77 -1.49
C ARG A 14 15.14 -17.31 -1.65
N TRP A 15 15.51 -16.95 -2.87
CA TRP A 15 15.83 -15.57 -3.29
C TRP A 15 14.67 -14.59 -3.04
N VAL A 16 13.45 -15.13 -2.86
CA VAL A 16 12.22 -14.39 -2.55
C VAL A 16 11.55 -15.06 -1.35
N ARG A 17 11.22 -14.29 -0.31
CA ARG A 17 10.70 -14.80 0.96
C ARG A 17 9.32 -15.45 0.76
N GLU A 18 8.45 -14.78 0.02
CA GLU A 18 7.07 -15.20 -0.28
C GLU A 18 6.68 -14.86 -1.73
N PRO A 19 6.95 -15.76 -2.70
CA PRO A 19 6.88 -15.43 -4.12
C PRO A 19 5.46 -15.18 -4.63
N PHE A 20 4.46 -15.85 -4.07
CA PHE A 20 3.07 -15.64 -4.46
C PHE A 20 2.55 -14.27 -4.00
N SER A 21 2.80 -13.91 -2.74
CA SER A 21 2.49 -12.59 -2.18
C SER A 21 3.22 -11.48 -2.95
N GLY A 22 4.53 -11.62 -3.18
CA GLY A 22 5.31 -10.63 -3.93
C GLY A 22 4.76 -10.38 -5.35
N LEU A 23 4.36 -11.44 -6.06
CA LEU A 23 3.82 -11.33 -7.42
C LEU A 23 2.43 -10.69 -7.45
N SER A 24 1.55 -11.05 -6.52
CA SER A 24 0.20 -10.47 -6.45
C SER A 24 0.25 -8.98 -6.11
N HIS A 25 1.14 -8.58 -5.20
CA HIS A 25 1.33 -7.17 -4.88
C HIS A 25 1.97 -6.40 -6.03
N LEU A 26 2.95 -6.97 -6.75
CA LEU A 26 3.52 -6.34 -7.94
C LEU A 26 2.47 -6.12 -9.04
N ALA A 27 1.63 -7.13 -9.29
CA ALA A 27 0.50 -6.99 -10.21
C ALA A 27 -0.47 -5.89 -9.74
N GLY A 28 -0.76 -5.83 -8.44
CA GLY A 28 -1.53 -4.75 -7.82
C GLY A 28 -0.91 -3.37 -8.05
N ALA A 29 0.41 -3.22 -7.95
CA ALA A 29 1.10 -1.96 -8.17
C ALA A 29 0.96 -1.48 -9.63
N LEU A 30 1.14 -2.39 -10.60
CA LEU A 30 0.97 -2.07 -12.02
C LEU A 30 -0.48 -1.70 -12.36
N LEU A 31 -1.44 -2.46 -11.85
CA LEU A 31 -2.86 -2.15 -12.02
C LEU A 31 -3.24 -0.81 -11.37
N SER A 32 -2.62 -0.45 -10.25
CA SER A 32 -2.85 0.83 -9.58
C SER A 32 -2.36 2.01 -10.42
N VAL A 33 -1.21 1.88 -11.09
CA VAL A 33 -0.73 2.90 -12.05
C VAL A 33 -1.71 3.05 -13.20
N ALA A 34 -2.14 1.94 -13.81
CA ALA A 34 -3.11 1.97 -14.91
C ALA A 34 -4.45 2.60 -14.47
N GLY A 35 -4.97 2.19 -13.31
CA GLY A 35 -6.19 2.74 -12.71
C GLY A 35 -6.09 4.24 -12.42
N LEU A 36 -4.95 4.71 -11.87
CA LEU A 36 -4.70 6.13 -11.65
C LEU A 36 -4.75 6.92 -12.96
N VAL A 37 -4.08 6.44 -14.01
CA VAL A 37 -4.11 7.09 -15.33
C VAL A 37 -5.54 7.21 -15.85
N VAL A 38 -6.33 6.13 -15.78
CA VAL A 38 -7.74 6.13 -16.19
C VAL A 38 -8.55 7.17 -15.40
N LEU A 39 -8.42 7.19 -14.07
CA LEU A 39 -9.12 8.15 -13.22
C LEU A 39 -8.75 9.60 -13.53
N LEU A 40 -7.46 9.89 -13.77
CA LEU A 40 -7.01 11.24 -14.12
C LEU A 40 -7.54 11.70 -15.48
N VAL A 41 -7.62 10.80 -16.46
CA VAL A 41 -8.23 11.09 -17.76
C VAL A 41 -9.73 11.40 -17.60
N LEU A 42 -10.44 10.64 -16.78
CA LEU A 42 -11.87 10.87 -16.50
C LEU A 42 -12.12 12.14 -15.68
N ALA A 43 -11.15 12.57 -14.88
CA ALA A 43 -11.23 13.78 -14.06
C ALA A 43 -10.84 15.07 -14.83
N ARG A 44 -10.53 14.98 -16.13
CA ARG A 44 -10.12 16.14 -16.93
C ARG A 44 -11.11 17.31 -16.81
N GLY A 45 -10.58 18.51 -16.60
CA GLY A 45 -11.36 19.73 -16.41
C GLY A 45 -11.99 19.88 -15.02
N ARG A 46 -11.76 18.94 -14.08
CA ARG A 46 -12.33 18.96 -12.72
C ARG A 46 -11.21 18.87 -11.68
N PRO A 47 -10.59 20.01 -11.29
CA PRO A 47 -9.40 20.01 -10.43
C PRO A 47 -9.57 19.24 -9.13
N TRP A 48 -10.74 19.36 -8.49
CA TRP A 48 -11.08 18.61 -7.28
C TRP A 48 -11.01 17.09 -7.47
N TYR A 49 -11.51 16.59 -8.60
CA TYR A 49 -11.50 15.15 -8.92
C TYR A 49 -10.07 14.69 -9.20
N VAL A 50 -9.29 15.51 -9.93
CA VAL A 50 -7.88 15.23 -10.23
C VAL A 50 -7.09 15.05 -8.94
N VAL A 51 -7.20 15.98 -8.00
CA VAL A 51 -6.47 15.91 -6.73
C VAL A 51 -6.92 14.69 -5.91
N SER A 52 -8.22 14.48 -5.75
CA SER A 52 -8.71 13.35 -4.95
C SER A 52 -8.33 11.98 -5.54
N PHE A 53 -8.42 11.82 -6.86
CA PHE A 53 -8.01 10.58 -7.52
C PHE A 53 -6.49 10.40 -7.55
N ALA A 54 -5.71 11.49 -7.64
CA ALA A 54 -4.26 11.43 -7.55
C ALA A 54 -3.81 10.91 -6.18
N VAL A 55 -4.41 11.42 -5.09
CA VAL A 55 -4.10 10.95 -3.73
C VAL A 55 -4.48 9.48 -3.56
N TYR A 56 -5.66 9.07 -4.05
CA TYR A 56 -6.10 7.67 -4.01
C TYR A 56 -5.18 6.72 -4.80
N GLY A 57 -4.84 7.07 -6.04
CA GLY A 57 -3.97 6.22 -6.86
C GLY A 57 -2.54 6.18 -6.33
N ALA A 58 -2.02 7.30 -5.84
CA ALA A 58 -0.69 7.34 -5.23
C ALA A 58 -0.61 6.47 -3.96
N SER A 59 -1.65 6.45 -3.13
CA SER A 59 -1.67 5.60 -1.94
C SER A 59 -1.74 4.10 -2.28
N LEU A 60 -2.51 3.72 -3.30
CA LEU A 60 -2.53 2.35 -3.83
C LEU A 60 -1.15 1.92 -4.35
N ILE A 61 -0.50 2.76 -5.17
CA ILE A 61 0.83 2.48 -5.71
C ILE A 61 1.82 2.32 -4.54
N CYS A 62 1.79 3.21 -3.56
CA CYS A 62 2.65 3.15 -2.38
C CYS A 62 2.46 1.83 -1.62
N LEU A 63 1.22 1.45 -1.29
CA LEU A 63 0.91 0.21 -0.58
C LEU A 63 1.40 -1.03 -1.33
N TYR A 64 1.01 -1.18 -2.60
CA TYR A 64 1.36 -2.37 -3.35
C TYR A 64 2.87 -2.47 -3.61
N THR A 65 3.55 -1.33 -3.82
CA THR A 65 5.00 -1.30 -3.97
C THR A 65 5.69 -1.66 -2.65
N ALA A 66 5.27 -1.07 -1.53
CA ALA A 66 5.80 -1.36 -0.20
C ALA A 66 5.71 -2.86 0.14
N SER A 67 4.54 -3.44 -0.09
CA SER A 67 4.26 -4.83 0.18
C SER A 67 5.07 -5.76 -0.74
N ALA A 68 5.12 -5.45 -2.04
CA ALA A 68 5.93 -6.19 -2.99
C ALA A 68 7.42 -6.17 -2.60
N LEU A 69 7.95 -5.02 -2.19
CA LEU A 69 9.33 -4.89 -1.73
C LEU A 69 9.59 -5.70 -0.45
N TYR A 70 8.67 -5.66 0.52
CA TYR A 70 8.78 -6.41 1.77
C TYR A 70 8.82 -7.94 1.56
N HIS A 71 7.98 -8.46 0.66
CA HIS A 71 7.92 -9.89 0.37
C HIS A 71 8.99 -10.39 -0.62
N SER A 72 9.51 -9.50 -1.47
CA SER A 72 10.41 -9.87 -2.57
C SER A 72 11.89 -9.69 -2.26
N LEU A 73 12.28 -8.72 -1.43
CA LEU A 73 13.69 -8.38 -1.23
C LEU A 73 14.37 -9.24 -0.14
N PRO A 74 15.49 -9.93 -0.45
CA PRO A 74 16.31 -10.61 0.53
C PRO A 74 17.29 -9.62 1.20
N VAL A 75 16.77 -8.70 2.01
CA VAL A 75 17.57 -7.67 2.69
C VAL A 75 17.95 -8.06 4.12
N ALA A 76 18.98 -7.39 4.65
CA ALA A 76 19.39 -7.53 6.05
C ALA A 76 18.23 -7.27 7.03
N PRO A 77 18.21 -7.91 8.21
CA PRO A 77 17.09 -7.83 9.16
C PRO A 77 16.65 -6.40 9.50
N HIS A 78 17.61 -5.49 9.66
CA HIS A 78 17.32 -4.09 9.98
C HIS A 78 16.58 -3.34 8.86
N HIS A 79 16.79 -3.70 7.59
CA HIS A 79 16.08 -3.12 6.46
C HIS A 79 14.69 -3.73 6.33
N LEU A 80 14.57 -5.03 6.62
CA LEU A 80 13.28 -5.74 6.63
C LEU A 80 12.30 -5.13 7.63
N ASP A 81 12.77 -4.74 8.82
CA ASP A 81 11.94 -4.04 9.82
C ASP A 81 11.44 -2.68 9.34
N ARG A 82 12.26 -1.94 8.58
CA ARG A 82 11.84 -0.65 7.99
C ARG A 82 10.78 -0.86 6.91
N LEU A 83 10.96 -1.85 6.05
CA LEU A 83 9.98 -2.24 5.02
C LEU A 83 8.66 -2.68 5.64
N LYS A 84 8.70 -3.46 6.73
CA LYS A 84 7.50 -3.86 7.47
C LYS A 84 6.73 -2.66 8.03
N ARG A 85 7.44 -1.67 8.58
CA ARG A 85 6.81 -0.43 9.06
C ARG A 85 6.22 0.38 7.92
N LEU A 86 6.92 0.47 6.79
CA LEU A 86 6.43 1.19 5.61
C LEU A 86 5.16 0.54 5.05
N ASP A 87 5.12 -0.79 4.94
CA ASP A 87 3.93 -1.55 4.54
C ASP A 87 2.74 -1.28 5.47
N HIS A 88 2.98 -1.24 6.79
CA HIS A 88 1.95 -0.92 7.78
C HIS A 88 1.44 0.53 7.65
N MET A 89 2.35 1.49 7.50
CA MET A 89 2.01 2.91 7.28
C MET A 89 1.22 3.11 5.98
N ALA A 90 1.54 2.34 4.94
CA ALA A 90 0.87 2.45 3.66
C ALA A 90 -0.61 2.02 3.71
N ILE A 91 -0.99 1.15 4.66
CA ILE A 91 -2.40 0.81 4.89
C ILE A 91 -3.16 2.04 5.41
N TYR A 92 -2.63 2.75 6.39
CA TYR A 92 -3.24 3.98 6.90
C TYR A 92 -3.34 5.07 5.81
N LEU A 93 -2.29 5.19 4.99
CA LEU A 93 -2.31 6.08 3.82
C LEU A 93 -3.39 5.68 2.81
N LEU A 94 -3.59 4.38 2.54
CA LEU A 94 -4.62 3.90 1.64
C LEU A 94 -6.02 4.16 2.18
N ILE A 95 -6.23 4.01 3.49
CA ILE A 95 -7.51 4.35 4.14
C ILE A 95 -7.83 5.83 3.85
N ALA A 96 -6.93 6.75 4.19
CA ALA A 96 -7.13 8.18 3.88
C ALA A 96 -7.35 8.44 2.38
N GLY A 97 -6.55 7.82 1.52
CA GLY A 97 -6.65 7.97 0.07
C GLY A 97 -7.98 7.47 -0.50
N SER A 98 -8.56 6.41 0.05
CA SER A 98 -9.84 5.83 -0.43
C SER A 98 -11.04 6.69 -0.06
N TYR A 99 -11.01 7.35 1.10
CA TYR A 99 -12.07 8.26 1.53
C TYR A 99 -11.98 9.64 0.90
N GLY A 100 -10.78 10.08 0.48
CA GLY A 100 -10.56 11.36 -0.21
C GLY A 100 -11.56 11.64 -1.36
N PRO A 101 -11.63 10.80 -2.41
CA PRO A 101 -12.59 10.99 -3.49
C PRO A 101 -14.04 10.92 -3.01
N LEU A 102 -14.41 9.94 -2.18
CA LEU A 102 -15.79 9.82 -1.66
C LEU A 102 -16.26 11.11 -0.96
N CYS A 103 -15.41 11.69 -0.11
CA CYS A 103 -15.73 12.88 0.65
C CYS A 103 -15.79 14.14 -0.23
N LEU A 104 -14.80 14.31 -1.12
CA LEU A 104 -14.58 15.53 -1.89
C LEU A 104 -15.38 15.59 -3.21
N THR A 105 -15.77 14.43 -3.76
CA THR A 105 -16.51 14.35 -5.02
C THR A 105 -18.00 14.04 -4.83
N SER A 106 -18.33 13.03 -4.02
CA SER A 106 -19.69 12.46 -3.97
C SER A 106 -20.54 13.05 -2.86
N ILE A 107 -20.04 13.08 -1.62
CA ILE A 107 -20.81 13.57 -0.45
C ILE A 107 -20.84 15.11 -0.45
N ARG A 108 -19.65 15.73 -0.49
CA ARG A 108 -19.45 17.20 -0.42
C ARG A 108 -20.14 17.85 0.80
N GLY A 109 -20.01 19.17 0.93
CA GLY A 109 -20.62 19.94 2.04
C GLY A 109 -20.07 19.56 3.43
N GLY A 110 -20.79 19.96 4.49
CA GLY A 110 -20.36 19.77 5.87
C GLY A 110 -20.09 18.31 6.22
N TRP A 111 -20.93 17.39 5.76
CA TRP A 111 -20.75 15.95 5.98
C TRP A 111 -19.49 15.39 5.33
N GLY A 112 -19.19 15.78 4.08
CA GLY A 112 -17.97 15.38 3.39
C GLY A 112 -16.71 15.86 4.11
N TRP A 113 -16.71 17.11 4.57
CA TRP A 113 -15.58 17.67 5.33
C TRP A 113 -15.39 17.06 6.71
N SER A 114 -16.48 16.76 7.43
CA SER A 114 -16.41 16.07 8.72
C SER A 114 -15.82 14.66 8.58
N LEU A 115 -16.31 13.88 7.61
CA LEU A 115 -15.79 12.53 7.37
C LEU A 115 -14.33 12.57 6.90
N PHE A 116 -13.99 13.51 6.02
CA PHE A 116 -12.62 13.73 5.57
C PHE A 116 -11.69 14.02 6.76
N GLY A 117 -12.06 14.95 7.63
CA GLY A 117 -11.27 15.32 8.81
C GLY A 117 -11.07 14.15 9.78
N ILE A 118 -12.12 13.38 10.07
CA ILE A 118 -12.03 12.21 10.96
C ILE A 118 -11.11 11.14 10.36
N VAL A 119 -11.32 10.77 9.10
CA VAL A 119 -10.54 9.69 8.47
C VAL A 119 -9.08 10.10 8.30
N TYR A 120 -8.80 11.33 7.86
CA TYR A 120 -7.43 11.81 7.75
C TYR A 120 -6.76 11.97 9.12
N GLY A 121 -7.50 12.40 10.15
CA GLY A 121 -6.99 12.45 11.52
C GLY A 121 -6.59 11.08 12.04
N LEU A 122 -7.46 10.07 11.88
CA LEU A 122 -7.15 8.70 12.29
C LEU A 122 -5.97 8.10 11.52
N ALA A 123 -5.88 8.36 10.20
CA ALA A 123 -4.79 7.87 9.38
C ALA A 123 -3.43 8.52 9.70
N LEU A 124 -3.41 9.76 10.21
CA LEU A 124 -2.20 10.42 10.67
C LEU A 124 -1.74 9.95 12.06
N LEU A 125 -2.67 9.42 12.86
CA LEU A 125 -2.41 8.94 14.22
C LEU A 125 -2.05 7.44 14.29
N GLY A 126 -2.41 6.66 13.27
CA GLY A 126 -2.11 5.23 13.15
C GLY A 126 -0.74 4.95 12.55
#